data_AF-M1PBH4-F1
#
_entry.id   AF-M1PBH4-F1
#
_cell.length_a   1.000
_cell.length_b   1.000
_cell.length_c   1.000
_cell.angle_alpha   90.00
_cell.angle_beta   90.00
_cell.angle_gamma   90.00
#
_symmetry.space_group_name_H-M   'P 1'
#
loop_
_entity.id
_entity.type
_entity.pdbx_description
1 polymer ?
#
loop_
_entity_poly.entity_id
_entity_poly.type
_entity_poly.pdbx_seq_one_letter_code
_entity_poly.pdbx_strand_id
1 'polypeptide(L)'
;MREHKQILPLQNIAFPDEGQIAYLKKVCTDDLAKNFPDLPPMAPGLTIWALFGETGHPIILSDERSIALAGANEHELQIVTLH
;
A
#
# COMPACT_ATOMS: atom_id res chain seq x y z
N MET A 1 -38.55 24.03 2.57
CA MET A 1 -37.65 23.11 3.31
C MET A 1 -36.56 22.71 2.34
N ARG A 2 -35.29 23.00 2.66
CA ARG A 2 -34.15 22.96 1.73
C ARG A 2 -33.67 21.53 1.48
N GLU A 3 -33.20 21.29 0.27
CA GLU A 3 -32.66 20.06 -0.28
C GLU A 3 -31.44 19.56 0.52
N HIS A 4 -31.31 18.24 0.69
CA HIS A 4 -30.00 17.62 0.93
C HIS A 4 -29.85 16.41 0.01
N LYS A 5 -29.27 16.70 -1.15
CA LYS A 5 -28.69 15.72 -2.08
C LYS A 5 -27.54 15.04 -1.34
N GLN A 6 -27.82 13.87 -0.76
CA GLN A 6 -26.78 13.07 -0.13
C GLN A 6 -25.95 12.41 -1.25
N ILE A 7 -25.02 13.19 -1.79
CA ILE A 7 -23.85 12.66 -2.47
C ILE A 7 -23.13 11.78 -1.44
N LEU A 8 -23.09 10.47 -1.66
CA LEU A 8 -22.18 9.61 -0.93
C LEU A 8 -20.78 9.86 -1.51
N PRO A 9 -19.85 10.54 -0.83
CA PRO A 9 -18.47 10.49 -1.28
C PRO A 9 -17.94 9.08 -1.00
N LEU A 10 -17.25 8.49 -1.98
CA LEU A 10 -16.68 7.14 -2.02
C LEU A 10 -15.67 6.80 -0.88
N GLN A 11 -15.60 7.57 0.20
CA GLN A 11 -14.45 7.62 1.10
C GLN A 11 -14.66 6.96 2.47
N ASN A 12 -15.67 6.10 2.62
CA ASN A 12 -15.79 5.29 3.84
C ASN A 12 -14.94 4.01 3.73
N ILE A 13 -13.63 4.19 3.65
CA ILE A 13 -12.69 3.16 4.10
C ILE A 13 -12.84 3.21 5.62
N ALA A 14 -13.68 2.33 6.17
CA ALA A 14 -13.78 2.16 7.61
C ALA A 14 -12.44 1.58 8.06
N PHE A 15 -11.59 2.43 8.64
CA PHE A 15 -10.40 1.99 9.35
C PHE A 15 -10.85 1.59 10.75
N PRO A 16 -10.91 0.29 11.09
CA PRO A 16 -11.01 -0.09 12.49
C PRO A 16 -9.74 0.41 13.19
N ASP A 17 -9.95 1.29 14.16
CA ASP A 17 -8.95 1.73 15.13
C ASP A 17 -8.20 0.50 15.69
N GLU A 18 -6.87 0.63 15.84
CA GLU A 18 -5.92 -0.31 16.48
C GLU A 18 -5.03 -1.19 15.59
N GLY A 19 -4.64 -0.74 14.38
CA GLY A 19 -3.55 -1.38 13.61
C GLY A 19 -2.80 -0.41 12.69
N GLN A 20 -1.47 -0.55 12.57
CA GLN A 20 -0.67 0.23 11.61
C GLN A 20 -1.21 0.01 10.20
N ILE A 21 -1.67 1.09 9.57
CA ILE A 21 -2.28 1.04 8.24
C ILE A 21 -1.16 0.96 7.20
N ALA A 22 -1.21 -0.08 6.37
CA ALA A 22 -0.27 -0.25 5.27
C ALA A 22 -1.01 -0.39 3.93
N TYR A 23 -0.59 0.36 2.92
CA TYR A 23 -1.19 0.40 1.60
C TYR A 23 -0.44 -0.48 0.64
N LEU A 24 -1.13 -1.46 0.06
CA LEU A 24 -0.54 -2.34 -0.94
C LEU A 24 -0.79 -1.80 -2.35
N LYS A 25 0.28 -1.50 -3.09
CA LYS A 25 0.20 -0.96 -4.45
C LYS A 25 1.19 -1.64 -5.40
N LYS A 26 0.77 -1.84 -6.66
CA LYS A 26 1.71 -2.23 -7.74
C LYS A 26 2.57 -1.04 -8.12
N VAL A 27 3.88 -1.22 -8.07
CA VAL A 27 4.86 -0.22 -8.48
C VAL A 27 5.93 -0.88 -9.36
N CYS A 28 6.53 -0.10 -10.24
CA CYS A 28 7.67 -0.58 -11.01
C CYS A 28 8.93 -0.45 -10.17
N THR A 29 9.79 -1.47 -10.15
CA THR A 29 11.07 -1.41 -9.44
C THR A 29 11.94 -0.26 -9.94
N ASP A 30 11.84 0.10 -11.23
CA ASP A 30 12.56 1.24 -11.81
C ASP A 30 12.12 2.58 -11.18
N ASP A 31 10.80 2.79 -11.06
CA ASP A 31 10.23 3.98 -10.42
C ASP A 31 10.56 3.99 -8.92
N LEU A 32 10.46 2.84 -8.25
CA LEU A 32 10.77 2.73 -6.84
C LEU A 32 12.25 3.02 -6.56
N ALA A 33 13.17 2.46 -7.34
CA ALA A 33 14.61 2.73 -7.21
C ALA A 33 14.95 4.20 -7.50
N LYS A 34 14.19 4.85 -8.39
CA LYS A 34 14.34 6.27 -8.70
C LYS A 34 13.82 7.19 -7.59
N ASN A 35 12.70 6.83 -6.96
CA ASN A 35 12.09 7.62 -5.87
C ASN A 35 12.73 7.31 -4.50
N PHE A 36 13.21 6.08 -4.30
CA PHE A 36 13.80 5.59 -3.06
C PHE A 36 15.19 4.98 -3.34
N PRO A 37 16.22 5.80 -3.56
CA PRO A 37 17.58 5.33 -3.83
C PRO A 37 18.26 4.65 -2.63
N ASP A 38 17.65 4.72 -1.44
CA ASP A 38 18.11 4.08 -0.21
C ASP A 38 17.75 2.58 -0.15
N LEU A 39 16.87 2.12 -1.04
CA LEU A 39 16.47 0.71 -1.10
C LEU A 39 17.57 -0.18 -1.66
N PRO A 40 17.61 -1.46 -1.24
CA PRO A 40 18.55 -2.42 -1.80
C PRO A 40 18.38 -2.57 -3.32
N PRO A 41 19.46 -2.89 -4.06
CA PRO A 41 19.39 -3.06 -5.50
C PRO A 41 18.45 -4.22 -5.84
N MET A 42 17.35 -3.89 -6.51
CA MET A 42 16.35 -4.84 -7.00
C MET A 42 16.39 -4.90 -8.53
N ALA A 43 15.82 -5.96 -9.10
CA ALA A 43 15.79 -6.12 -10.56
C ALA A 43 14.94 -5.03 -11.23
N PRO A 44 15.53 -4.15 -12.06
CA PRO A 44 14.81 -3.07 -12.72
C PRO A 44 13.89 -3.63 -13.81
N GLY A 45 12.78 -2.94 -14.08
CA GLY A 45 11.80 -3.33 -15.10
C GLY A 45 10.80 -4.40 -14.67
N LEU A 46 10.77 -4.78 -13.39
CA LEU A 46 9.73 -5.65 -12.83
C LEU A 46 8.60 -4.82 -12.21
N THR A 47 7.36 -5.30 -12.34
CA THR A 47 6.24 -4.76 -11.58
C THR A 47 6.07 -5.58 -10.32
N ILE A 48 6.37 -4.97 -9.19
CA ILE A 48 6.31 -5.60 -7.88
C ILE A 48 5.18 -5.00 -7.05
N TRP A 49 4.80 -5.73 -6.01
CA TRP A 49 3.92 -5.29 -4.95
C TRP A 49 4.74 -4.62 -3.85
N ALA A 50 4.49 -3.33 -3.65
CA ALA A 50 5.05 -2.57 -2.56
C ALA A 50 3.97 -2.30 -1.52
N LEU A 51 4.28 -2.63 -0.28
CA LEU A 51 3.51 -2.28 0.90
C LEU A 51 4.10 -1.01 1.49
N PHE A 52 3.33 0.08 1.45
CA PHE A 52 3.70 1.38 2.02
C PHE A 52 3.09 1.52 3.40
N GLY A 53 3.88 1.92 4.39
CA GLY A 53 3.34 2.27 5.70
C GLY A 53 2.54 3.57 5.70
N GLU A 54 2.05 3.95 6.87
CA GLU A 54 1.37 5.22 7.13
C GLU A 54 2.23 6.45 6.76
N THR A 55 3.55 6.34 6.84
CA THR A 55 4.50 7.40 6.49
C THR A 55 4.74 7.54 5.00
N GLY A 56 4.23 6.61 4.18
CA GLY A 56 4.51 6.55 2.74
C GLY A 56 5.86 5.91 2.41
N HIS A 57 6.58 5.38 3.40
CA HIS A 57 7.78 4.58 3.17
C HIS A 57 7.42 3.13 2.84
N PRO A 58 8.05 2.51 1.82
CA PRO A 58 7.88 1.09 1.55
C PRO A 58 8.46 0.28 2.71
N ILE A 59 7.64 -0.59 3.29
CA ILE A 59 8.03 -1.51 4.37
C ILE A 59 8.38 -2.88 3.77
N ILE A 60 7.54 -3.39 2.88
CA ILE A 60 7.70 -4.70 2.25
C ILE A 60 7.61 -4.56 0.73
N LEU A 61 8.52 -5.24 0.04
CA LEU A 61 8.62 -5.27 -1.42
C LEU A 61 8.62 -6.72 -1.87
N SER A 62 7.75 -7.08 -2.81
CA SER A 62 7.66 -8.46 -3.29
C SER A 62 7.19 -8.51 -4.72
N ASP A 63 7.74 -9.42 -5.53
CA ASP A 63 7.29 -9.62 -6.90
C ASP A 63 5.86 -10.21 -6.99
N GLU A 64 5.43 -10.92 -5.96
CA GLU A 64 4.10 -11.52 -5.88
C GLU A 64 3.22 -10.91 -4.77
N ARG A 65 1.91 -10.77 -5.04
CA ARG A 65 0.91 -10.36 -4.03
C ARG A 65 0.97 -11.23 -2.78
N SER A 66 1.05 -12.55 -2.96
CA SER A 66 0.98 -13.52 -1.85
C SER A 66 2.19 -13.39 -0.94
N ILE A 67 3.37 -13.11 -1.50
CA ILE A 67 4.60 -12.86 -0.74
C ILE A 67 4.50 -11.53 0.03
N ALA A 68 3.98 -10.46 -0.60
CA ALA A 68 3.75 -9.19 0.08
C ALA A 68 2.72 -9.32 1.22
N LEU A 69 1.68 -10.13 1.00
CA LEU A 69 0.64 -10.41 2.00
C LEU A 69 1.19 -11.23 3.17
N ALA A 70 1.99 -12.26 2.87
CA ALA A 70 2.67 -13.05 3.88
C ALA A 70 3.59 -12.15 4.72
N GLY A 71 4.41 -11.31 4.09
CA GLY A 71 5.27 -10.36 4.81
C GLY A 71 4.48 -9.41 5.70
N ALA A 72 3.34 -8.88 5.23
CA ALA A 72 2.55 -7.98 6.07
C ALA A 72 1.96 -8.70 7.28
N ASN A 73 1.49 -9.93 7.10
CA ASN A 73 0.98 -10.77 8.19
C ASN A 73 2.07 -11.10 9.21
N GLU A 74 3.30 -11.40 8.75
CA GLU A 74 4.46 -11.64 9.62
C GLU A 74 4.85 -10.38 10.42
N HIS A 75 4.60 -9.19 9.87
CA HIS A 75 4.90 -7.91 10.50
C HIS A 75 3.69 -7.27 11.22
N GLU A 76 2.57 -8.01 11.36
CA GLU A 76 1.32 -7.55 11.98
C GLU A 76 0.76 -6.25 11.33
N LEU A 77 1.07 -6.04 10.05
CA LEU A 77 0.63 -4.86 9.29
C LEU A 77 -0.75 -5.09 8.68
N GLN A 78 -1.68 -4.17 8.95
CA GLN A 78 -3.01 -4.22 8.38
C GLN A 78 -2.97 -3.70 6.94
N ILE A 79 -3.02 -4.63 5.97
CA ILE A 79 -3.05 -4.25 4.55
C ILE A 79 -4.42 -3.71 4.17
N VAL A 80 -4.46 -2.44 3.78
CA VAL A 80 -5.59 -1.88 3.04
C VAL A 80 -5.29 -1.96 1.55
N THR A 81 -6.08 -2.76 0.84
CA THR A 81 -6.05 -2.79 -0.63
C THR A 81 -7.03 -1.74 -1.13
N LEU A 82 -6.55 -0.68 -1.79
CA LEU A 82 -7.43 0.16 -2.58
C LEU A 82 -7.93 -0.64 -3.78
N HIS A 83 -9.25 -0.87 -3.86
CA HIS A 83 -9.92 -1.51 -4.99
C HIS A 83 -10.28 -0.46 -6.06
#